data_AF-A0A8T7KIF0-F1
#
_entry.id   AF-A0A8T7KIF0-F1
#
_cell.length_a   1.000
_cell.length_b   1.000
_cell.length_c   1.000
_cell.angle_alpha   90.00
_cell.angle_beta   90.00
_cell.angle_gamma   90.00
#
_symmetry.space_group_name_H-M   'P 1'
#
loop_
_entity.id
_entity.type
_entity.pdbx_description
1 polymer ?
#
loop_
_entity_poly.entity_id
_entity_poly.type
_entity_poly.pdbx_seq_one_letter_code
_entity_poly.pdbx_strand_id
1 'polypeptide(L)'
;MSAPPEKARTPAGRAVARAPGRARPRRLGPKLAPWLTGQAVNVTRHARALRSFQRHEFGAGSEAPTEAHIQAVNSLMASLRGELLRLTTQVDSAVATALQLPSTTNLQRALRYKERAHDWVQAIERVWDFYFELFGQRQTRFGTWLLGCDRIALDCYTEAYMGLGVARPVPAPPPFSYMRTGFSPATFRRNIPLRRLGRQLNPFPLIQLPYHRLINPWTLGAVLHEVSHNLQNDLGLERAVPRNIARRLLAGGYGSHIASIWTRWNREAFADLSGLLLGGPAVVGSLMDVIGRGPAMVTAFREGTPHPTPYLRAFVSIELLRRMGFPNEARAYEQLWRSLYPDPGVGNIPPPLLRTWPEVIPLVVDTVCFQPYVSLGDRSLAEVLRFAPKEQQMVEEAAGRLGKGTDPGVIPARFLIGAARVAFERRLAPPEVITHYFYHELARR
;
A
#
# COMPACT_ATOMS: atom_id res chain seq x y z
N MET A 1 9.33 1.68 107.02
CA MET A 1 9.48 2.98 107.71
C MET A 1 9.78 4.04 106.66
N SER A 2 8.85 5.00 106.56
CA SER A 2 8.97 6.39 106.12
C SER A 2 9.76 6.75 104.85
N ALA A 3 9.01 7.21 103.84
CA ALA A 3 9.46 8.21 102.86
C ALA A 3 9.88 9.52 103.56
N PRO A 4 10.72 10.36 102.92
CA PRO A 4 10.21 11.61 102.33
C PRO A 4 11.05 12.10 101.10
N PRO A 5 10.85 13.32 100.56
CA PRO A 5 9.68 13.74 99.81
C PRO A 5 10.01 14.26 98.40
N GLU A 6 8.94 14.40 97.63
CA GLU A 6 8.79 14.93 96.28
C GLU A 6 9.24 16.40 96.12
N LYS A 7 9.92 16.73 95.01
CA LYS A 7 10.04 18.11 94.50
C LYS A 7 9.80 18.18 92.99
N ALA A 8 8.61 18.69 92.67
CA ALA A 8 8.22 19.62 91.62
C ALA A 8 8.73 19.41 90.16
N ARG A 9 7.77 19.10 89.28
CA ARG A 9 7.84 19.26 87.82
C ARG A 9 7.34 20.64 87.38
N THR A 10 8.04 21.30 86.45
CA THR A 10 7.54 22.03 85.24
C THR A 10 8.72 22.76 84.54
N PRO A 11 8.62 23.22 83.26
CA PRO A 11 8.22 22.50 82.04
C PRO A 11 9.19 22.68 80.84
N ALA A 12 9.08 21.76 79.87
CA ALA A 12 9.30 21.91 78.42
C ALA A 12 10.32 22.95 77.89
N GLY A 13 11.55 22.49 77.63
CA GLY A 13 12.46 23.12 76.67
C GLY A 13 12.13 22.70 75.23
N ARG A 14 11.57 23.63 74.45
CA ARG A 14 11.29 23.53 73.01
C ARG A 14 12.59 23.21 72.26
N ALA A 15 12.69 22.01 71.67
CA ALA A 15 13.76 21.68 70.72
C ALA A 15 13.61 22.56 69.48
N VAL A 16 14.55 23.47 69.27
CA VAL A 16 14.66 24.27 68.05
C VAL A 16 14.97 23.31 66.90
N ALA A 17 13.97 23.06 66.06
CA ALA A 17 14.14 22.34 64.82
C ALA A 17 15.17 23.08 63.95
N ARG A 18 16.34 22.46 63.77
CA ARG A 18 17.35 22.89 62.81
C ARG A 18 16.70 22.94 61.43
N ALA A 19 16.66 24.13 60.83
CA ALA A 19 16.25 24.32 59.45
C ALA A 19 17.06 23.38 58.53
N PRO A 20 16.44 22.75 57.52
CA PRO A 20 17.18 21.94 56.55
C PRO A 20 18.18 22.85 55.85
N GLY A 21 19.46 22.56 56.04
CA GLY A 21 20.55 23.29 55.41
C GLY A 21 20.31 23.33 53.90
N ARG A 22 20.26 24.55 53.33
CA ARG A 22 20.25 24.76 51.88
C ARG A 22 21.40 23.94 51.28
N ALA A 23 21.06 22.89 50.54
CA ALA A 23 22.03 22.11 49.80
C ALA A 23 22.87 23.07 48.94
N ARG A 24 24.19 23.06 49.15
CA ARG A 24 25.13 23.83 48.32
C ARG A 24 24.87 23.48 46.85
N PRO A 25 24.81 24.47 45.92
CA PRO A 25 24.69 24.18 44.50
C PRO A 25 25.81 23.24 44.09
N ARG A 26 25.46 22.04 43.64
CA ARG A 26 26.41 21.04 43.17
C ARG A 26 27.11 21.64 41.95
N ARG A 27 28.39 22.04 42.10
CA ARG A 27 29.16 22.60 40.99
C ARG A 27 29.12 21.61 39.83
N LEU A 28 28.65 22.09 38.68
CA LEU A 28 28.61 21.28 37.47
C LEU A 28 30.01 20.83 37.11
N GLY A 29 30.18 19.55 36.80
CA GLY A 29 31.43 19.06 36.23
C GLY A 29 31.74 19.81 34.92
N PRO A 30 33.01 20.10 34.62
CA PRO A 30 33.41 20.98 33.50
C PRO A 30 32.94 20.48 32.13
N LYS A 31 32.53 19.22 32.02
CA LYS A 31 32.05 18.59 30.79
C LYS A 31 30.55 18.73 30.53
N LEU A 32 29.75 19.10 31.53
CA LEU A 32 28.30 19.06 31.40
C LEU A 32 27.77 20.14 30.44
N ALA A 33 28.26 21.38 30.58
CA ALA A 33 27.78 22.48 29.75
C ALA A 33 28.12 22.31 28.25
N PRO A 34 29.37 21.94 27.87
CA PRO A 34 29.69 21.60 26.49
C PRO A 34 28.85 20.43 25.97
N TRP A 35 28.63 19.39 26.78
CA TRP A 35 27.87 18.22 26.35
C TRP A 35 26.39 18.53 26.09
N LEU A 36 25.72 19.28 26.97
CA LEU A 36 24.32 19.70 26.80
C LEU A 36 24.14 20.62 25.59
N THR A 37 25.05 21.59 25.42
CA THR A 37 25.06 22.48 24.25
C THR A 37 25.21 21.68 22.96
N GLY A 38 26.09 20.67 22.95
CA GLY A 38 26.25 19.76 21.82
C GLY A 38 24.96 19.02 21.47
N GLN A 39 24.12 18.65 22.46
CA GLN A 39 22.85 17.96 22.17
C GLN A 39 21.86 18.87 21.44
N ALA A 40 21.72 20.12 21.88
CA ALA A 40 20.90 21.14 21.23
C ALA A 40 21.34 21.41 19.77
N VAL A 41 22.65 21.61 19.58
CA VAL A 41 23.25 21.85 18.26
C VAL A 41 23.04 20.65 17.33
N ASN A 42 23.25 19.43 17.80
CA ASN A 42 23.11 18.22 16.97
C ASN A 42 21.68 18.07 16.46
N VAL A 43 20.66 18.18 17.33
CA VAL A 43 19.25 18.06 16.91
C VAL A 43 18.90 19.13 15.87
N THR A 44 19.35 20.37 16.08
CA THR A 44 19.16 21.46 15.10
C THR A 44 19.81 21.15 13.75
N ARG A 45 21.03 20.60 13.75
CA ARG A 45 21.73 20.23 12.52
C ARG A 45 21.05 19.07 11.80
N HIS A 46 20.55 18.07 12.52
CA HIS A 46 19.77 16.98 11.92
C HIS A 46 18.49 17.50 11.25
N ALA A 47 17.76 18.39 11.92
CA ALA A 47 16.56 18.99 11.34
C ALA A 47 16.85 19.78 10.05
N ARG A 48 18.03 20.38 9.93
CA ARG A 48 18.47 21.10 8.72
C ARG A 48 18.98 20.17 7.62
N ALA A 49 19.62 19.06 7.99
CA ALA A 49 20.17 18.08 7.05
C ALA A 49 19.07 17.34 6.26
N LEU A 50 17.88 17.20 6.84
CA LEU A 50 16.67 16.72 6.18
C LEU A 50 16.15 17.76 5.18
N ARG A 51 16.86 17.89 4.05
CA ARG A 51 16.55 18.79 2.96
C ARG A 51 15.51 18.20 2.02
N SER A 52 14.89 19.09 1.24
CA SER A 52 14.02 18.72 0.14
C SER A 52 14.82 18.05 -0.99
N PHE A 53 14.14 17.17 -1.71
CA PHE A 53 14.60 16.59 -2.95
C PHE A 53 14.55 17.60 -4.11
N GLN A 54 15.48 17.47 -5.04
CA GLN A 54 15.51 18.22 -6.29
C GLN A 54 15.34 17.24 -7.44
N ARG A 55 14.52 17.58 -8.45
CA ARG A 55 14.17 16.62 -9.52
C ARG A 55 15.40 16.07 -10.25
N HIS A 56 16.40 16.90 -10.51
CA HIS A 56 17.60 16.51 -11.25
C HIS A 56 18.46 15.46 -10.53
N GLU A 57 18.21 15.20 -9.25
CA GLU A 57 18.89 14.15 -8.47
C GLU A 57 18.50 12.74 -8.93
N PHE A 58 17.39 12.62 -9.67
CA PHE A 58 16.78 11.34 -10.06
C PHE A 58 16.76 11.11 -11.57
N GLY A 59 17.66 11.77 -12.29
CA GLY A 59 17.79 11.68 -13.74
C GLY A 59 17.00 12.74 -14.50
N ALA A 60 17.27 12.83 -15.81
CA ALA A 60 16.64 13.79 -16.72
C ALA A 60 15.65 13.14 -17.71
N GLY A 61 15.65 11.80 -17.81
CA GLY A 61 14.80 11.05 -18.73
C GLY A 61 13.33 11.02 -18.33
N SER A 62 12.51 10.38 -19.17
CA SER A 62 11.06 10.21 -18.96
C SER A 62 10.72 9.34 -17.74
N GLU A 63 11.64 8.48 -17.34
CA GLU A 63 11.55 7.60 -16.17
C GLU A 63 11.74 8.34 -14.85
N ALA A 64 12.34 9.53 -14.87
CA ALA A 64 12.53 10.33 -13.67
C ALA A 64 11.19 10.75 -13.07
N PRO A 65 11.09 10.86 -11.73
CA PRO A 65 9.88 11.37 -11.10
C PRO A 65 9.48 12.73 -11.69
N THR A 66 8.18 12.89 -11.93
CA THR A 66 7.60 14.18 -12.33
C THR A 66 7.76 15.22 -11.23
N GLU A 67 7.70 16.51 -11.59
CA GLU A 67 7.69 17.62 -10.61
C GLU A 67 6.59 17.46 -9.56
N ALA A 68 5.41 16.99 -9.97
CA ALA A 68 4.31 16.74 -9.04
C ALA A 68 4.68 15.70 -7.97
N HIS A 69 5.39 14.62 -8.34
CA HIS A 69 5.87 13.63 -7.36
C HIS A 69 6.86 14.26 -6.37
N ILE A 70 7.85 15.01 -6.89
CA ILE A 70 8.87 15.67 -6.06
C ILE A 70 8.23 16.67 -5.10
N GLN A 71 7.32 17.50 -5.58
CA GLN A 71 6.59 18.48 -4.76
C GLN A 71 5.74 17.80 -3.68
N ALA A 72 5.07 16.69 -4.01
CA ALA A 72 4.22 16.00 -3.05
C ALA A 72 5.04 15.35 -1.92
N VAL A 73 6.19 14.72 -2.23
CA VAL A 73 7.12 14.21 -1.20
C VAL A 73 7.73 15.35 -0.39
N ASN A 74 8.16 16.43 -1.04
CA ASN A 74 8.72 17.59 -0.34
C ASN A 74 7.71 18.25 0.60
N SER A 75 6.42 18.27 0.24
CA SER A 75 5.35 18.76 1.11
C SER A 75 5.16 17.88 2.34
N LEU A 76 5.19 16.56 2.17
CA LEU A 76 5.19 15.60 3.29
C LEU A 76 6.41 15.81 4.20
N MET A 77 7.61 15.92 3.63
CA MET A 77 8.84 16.14 4.36
C MET A 77 8.83 17.49 5.11
N ALA A 78 8.29 18.54 4.51
CA ALA A 78 8.14 19.85 5.14
C ALA A 78 7.22 19.79 6.37
N SER A 79 6.08 19.10 6.26
CA SER A 79 5.17 18.88 7.38
C SER A 79 5.86 18.14 8.53
N LEU A 80 6.61 17.08 8.22
CA LEU A 80 7.35 16.31 9.20
C LEU A 80 8.46 17.12 9.89
N ARG A 81 9.20 17.90 9.11
CA ARG A 81 10.26 18.79 9.60
C ARG A 81 9.71 19.91 10.48
N GLY A 82 8.51 20.42 10.19
CA GLY A 82 7.83 21.41 11.05
C GLY A 82 7.67 20.92 12.49
N GLU A 83 7.25 19.67 12.67
CA GLU A 83 7.14 19.06 14.01
C GLU A 83 8.51 18.85 14.67
N LEU A 84 9.53 18.46 13.90
CA LEU A 84 10.90 18.33 14.40
C LEU A 84 11.48 19.65 14.90
N LEU A 85 11.21 20.76 14.20
CA LEU A 85 11.65 22.09 14.61
C LEU A 85 11.01 22.53 15.94
N ARG A 86 9.74 22.16 16.16
CA ARG A 86 9.08 22.38 17.47
C ARG A 86 9.75 21.57 18.57
N LEU A 87 10.07 20.30 18.34
CA LEU A 87 10.80 19.46 19.30
C LEU A 87 12.20 20.01 19.58
N THR A 88 12.89 20.52 18.56
CA THR A 88 14.21 21.15 18.69
C THR A 88 14.15 22.36 19.63
N THR A 89 13.12 23.20 19.50
CA THR A 89 12.90 24.35 20.40
C THR A 89 12.68 23.90 21.86
N GLN A 90 12.02 22.75 22.08
CA GLN A 90 11.84 22.17 23.42
C GLN A 90 13.16 21.66 24.00
N VAL A 91 14.01 21.03 23.17
CA VAL A 91 15.36 20.62 23.56
C VAL A 91 16.19 21.84 23.96
N ASP A 92 16.21 22.90 23.15
CA ASP A 92 16.96 24.12 23.40
C ASP A 92 16.53 24.77 24.72
N SER A 93 15.22 24.92 24.95
CA SER A 93 14.67 25.47 26.19
C SER A 93 15.00 24.62 27.41
N ALA A 94 14.92 23.29 27.29
CA ALA A 94 15.22 22.38 28.37
C ALA A 94 16.73 22.37 28.71
N VAL A 95 17.59 22.43 27.69
CA VAL A 95 19.05 22.58 27.83
C VAL A 95 19.39 23.90 28.51
N ALA A 96 18.85 25.03 28.04
CA ALA A 96 19.07 26.34 28.65
C ALA A 96 18.68 26.35 30.14
N THR A 97 17.51 25.78 30.46
CA THR A 97 17.07 25.64 31.86
C THR A 97 18.01 24.75 32.67
N ALA A 98 18.48 23.64 32.12
CA ALA A 98 19.39 22.72 32.80
C ALA A 98 20.78 23.33 33.05
N LEU A 99 21.22 24.25 32.19
CA LEU A 99 22.46 25.02 32.36
C LEU A 99 22.32 26.09 33.45
N GLN A 100 21.18 26.81 33.48
CA GLN A 100 20.92 27.86 34.48
C GLN A 100 20.61 27.30 35.86
N LEU A 101 19.80 26.22 35.93
CA LEU A 101 19.31 25.61 37.16
C LEU A 101 19.58 24.10 37.15
N PRO A 102 20.82 23.67 37.43
CA PRO A 102 21.17 22.28 37.28
C PRO A 102 20.59 21.41 38.39
N SER A 103 19.70 20.51 38.00
CA SER A 103 19.12 19.49 38.86
C SER A 103 18.96 18.20 38.08
N THR A 104 18.91 17.06 38.77
CA THR A 104 18.63 15.76 38.14
C THR A 104 17.35 15.83 37.30
N THR A 105 16.31 16.48 37.82
CA THR A 105 15.04 16.67 37.13
C THR A 105 15.18 17.45 35.82
N ASN A 106 15.90 18.58 35.82
CA ASN A 106 16.09 19.40 34.62
C ASN A 106 16.98 18.72 33.58
N LEU A 107 18.01 18.00 34.03
CA LEU A 107 18.88 17.20 33.16
C LEU A 107 18.13 16.05 32.49
N GLN A 108 17.35 15.29 33.28
CA GLN A 108 16.53 14.21 32.74
C GLN A 108 15.42 14.72 31.82
N ARG A 109 14.88 15.93 32.08
CA ARG A 109 13.92 16.57 31.17
C ARG A 109 14.56 16.88 29.82
N ALA A 110 15.76 17.47 29.81
CA ALA A 110 16.50 17.72 28.56
C ALA A 110 16.79 16.40 27.81
N LEU A 111 17.16 15.34 28.54
CA LEU A 111 17.37 14.01 27.98
C LEU A 111 16.12 13.42 27.33
N ARG A 112 14.96 13.48 28.00
CA ARG A 112 13.69 12.99 27.44
C ARG A 112 13.26 13.75 26.18
N TYR A 113 13.44 15.07 26.16
CA TYR A 113 13.17 15.84 24.94
C TYR A 113 14.15 15.50 23.82
N LYS A 114 15.43 15.30 24.13
CA LYS A 114 16.44 14.84 23.16
C LYS A 114 16.06 13.47 22.58
N GLU A 115 15.71 12.50 23.42
CA GLU A 115 15.29 11.16 23.00
C GLU A 115 14.09 11.24 22.04
N ARG A 116 13.03 11.96 22.43
CA ARG A 116 11.87 12.17 21.57
C ARG A 116 12.22 12.84 20.23
N ALA A 117 13.11 13.83 20.24
CA ALA A 117 13.58 14.48 19.01
C ALA A 117 14.38 13.51 18.14
N HIS A 118 15.22 12.66 18.73
CA HIS A 118 15.99 11.64 18.03
C HIS A 118 15.11 10.57 17.38
N ASP A 119 14.12 10.05 18.11
CA ASP A 119 13.15 9.09 17.57
C ASP A 119 12.39 9.69 16.37
N TRP A 120 12.08 10.99 16.45
CA TRP A 120 11.43 11.70 15.36
C TRP A 120 12.38 11.90 14.16
N VAL A 121 13.66 12.23 14.38
CA VAL A 121 14.67 12.27 13.31
C VAL A 121 14.74 10.92 12.59
N GLN A 122 14.89 9.81 13.32
CA GLN A 122 14.94 8.46 12.74
C GLN A 122 13.66 8.13 11.96
N ALA A 123 12.49 8.56 12.45
CA ALA A 123 11.24 8.37 11.73
C ALA A 123 11.20 9.13 10.40
N ILE A 124 11.72 10.37 10.37
CA ILE A 124 11.79 11.16 9.13
C ILE A 124 12.85 10.60 8.18
N GLU A 125 14.02 10.19 8.68
CA GLU A 125 15.07 9.56 7.88
C GLU A 125 14.53 8.32 7.16
N ARG A 126 13.76 7.45 7.82
CA ARG A 126 13.09 6.33 7.16
C ARG A 126 12.16 6.74 6.02
N VAL A 127 11.52 7.91 6.12
CA VAL A 127 10.67 8.47 5.05
C VAL A 127 11.50 9.00 3.91
N TRP A 128 12.53 9.75 4.24
CA TRP A 128 13.47 10.28 3.27
C TRP A 128 14.17 9.15 2.50
N ASP A 129 14.76 8.19 3.20
CA ASP A 129 15.44 7.01 2.63
C ASP A 129 14.50 6.23 1.71
N PHE A 130 13.26 6.01 2.13
CA PHE A 130 12.28 5.30 1.30
C PHE A 130 12.04 5.98 -0.05
N TYR A 131 11.81 7.30 -0.07
CA TYR A 131 11.60 8.02 -1.32
C TYR A 131 12.89 8.22 -2.12
N PHE A 132 14.03 8.38 -1.44
CA PHE A 132 15.34 8.45 -2.08
C PHE A 132 15.65 7.15 -2.83
N GLU A 133 15.47 6.00 -2.20
CA GLU A 133 15.62 4.68 -2.83
C GLU A 133 14.60 4.50 -3.98
N LEU A 134 13.33 4.82 -3.73
CA LEU A 134 12.24 4.66 -4.68
C LEU A 134 12.45 5.49 -5.96
N PHE A 135 12.84 6.75 -5.84
CA PHE A 135 13.15 7.59 -6.99
C PHE A 135 14.50 7.23 -7.61
N GLY A 136 15.49 6.84 -6.80
CA GLY A 136 16.81 6.40 -7.25
C GLY A 136 16.77 5.20 -8.21
N GLN A 137 15.78 4.31 -8.07
CA GLN A 137 15.60 3.17 -8.99
C GLN A 137 15.43 3.57 -10.46
N ARG A 138 14.98 4.81 -10.73
CA ARG A 138 14.79 5.31 -12.10
C ARG A 138 16.11 5.48 -12.85
N GLN A 139 17.21 5.66 -12.13
CA GLN A 139 18.56 5.77 -12.70
C GLN A 139 19.24 4.42 -12.90
N THR A 140 18.54 3.31 -12.66
CA THR A 140 19.07 1.96 -12.81
C THR A 140 18.54 1.31 -14.10
N ARG A 141 19.01 0.09 -14.41
CA ARG A 141 18.45 -0.71 -15.51
C ARG A 141 16.93 -0.98 -15.41
N PHE A 142 16.33 -0.76 -14.23
CA PHE A 142 14.89 -0.93 -14.03
C PHE A 142 14.07 0.30 -14.44
N GLY A 143 14.69 1.45 -14.73
CA GLY A 143 13.99 2.71 -14.98
C GLY A 143 12.92 2.59 -16.07
N THR A 144 13.29 2.02 -17.22
CA THR A 144 12.39 1.75 -18.35
C THR A 144 11.24 0.80 -17.99
N TRP A 145 11.53 -0.24 -17.21
CA TRP A 145 10.53 -1.22 -16.81
C TRP A 145 9.50 -0.62 -15.85
N LEU A 146 9.98 0.12 -14.86
CA LEU A 146 9.13 0.80 -13.89
C LEU A 146 8.31 1.90 -14.56
N LEU A 147 8.87 2.64 -15.53
CA LEU A 147 8.12 3.61 -16.32
C LEU A 147 6.97 2.95 -17.08
N GLY A 148 7.20 1.78 -17.66
CA GLY A 148 6.14 1.03 -18.33
C GLY A 148 5.01 0.63 -17.39
N CYS A 149 5.34 0.21 -16.16
CA CYS A 149 4.35 -0.07 -15.13
C CYS A 149 3.58 1.18 -14.69
N ASP A 150 4.24 2.35 -14.60
CA ASP A 150 3.57 3.63 -14.29
C ASP A 150 2.56 4.00 -15.36
N ARG A 151 2.92 3.79 -16.63
CA ARG A 151 2.04 4.08 -17.77
C ARG A 151 0.84 3.16 -17.83
N ILE A 152 1.03 1.87 -17.54
CA ILE A 152 -0.08 0.93 -17.35
C ILE A 152 -1.00 1.42 -16.23
N ALA A 153 -0.43 1.79 -15.08
CA ALA A 153 -1.22 2.25 -13.94
C ALA A 153 -1.98 3.55 -14.22
N LEU A 154 -1.34 4.51 -14.89
CA LEU A 154 -1.97 5.75 -15.32
C LEU A 154 -3.08 5.51 -16.34
N ASP A 155 -2.90 4.58 -17.28
CA ASP A 155 -3.93 4.18 -18.25
C ASP A 155 -5.16 3.58 -17.55
N CYS A 156 -4.96 2.73 -16.53
CA CYS A 156 -6.07 2.22 -15.70
C CYS A 156 -6.83 3.33 -14.97
N TYR A 157 -6.12 4.32 -14.41
CA TYR A 157 -6.74 5.48 -13.79
C TYR A 157 -7.49 6.33 -14.81
N THR A 158 -6.91 6.52 -15.99
CA THR A 158 -7.53 7.31 -17.07
C THR A 158 -8.83 6.66 -17.51
N GLU A 159 -8.83 5.35 -17.77
CA GLU A 159 -10.03 4.58 -18.10
C GLU A 159 -11.11 4.72 -17.01
N ALA A 160 -10.72 4.49 -15.75
CA ALA A 160 -11.66 4.54 -14.63
C ALA A 160 -12.33 5.92 -14.47
N TYR A 161 -11.58 7.00 -14.65
CA TYR A 161 -12.09 8.36 -14.47
C TYR A 161 -12.86 8.88 -15.69
N MET A 162 -12.43 8.53 -16.91
CA MET A 162 -13.19 8.83 -18.12
C MET A 162 -14.50 8.03 -18.20
N GLY A 163 -14.53 6.84 -17.60
CA GLY A 163 -15.72 5.99 -17.52
C GLY A 163 -16.75 6.43 -16.48
N LEU A 164 -16.51 7.45 -15.66
CA LEU A 164 -17.50 7.86 -14.64
C LEU A 164 -18.73 8.51 -15.28
N GLY A 165 -19.90 8.31 -14.67
CA GLY A 165 -21.13 9.03 -15.03
C GLY A 165 -21.11 10.52 -14.63
N VAL A 166 -20.08 10.94 -13.90
CA VAL A 166 -19.86 12.33 -13.49
C VAL A 166 -18.41 12.73 -13.79
N ALA A 167 -18.22 13.88 -14.41
CA ALA A 167 -16.89 14.38 -14.77
C ALA A 167 -16.04 14.62 -13.51
N ARG A 168 -14.90 13.93 -13.42
CA ARG A 168 -13.90 14.12 -12.36
C ARG A 168 -12.50 14.04 -12.98
N PRO A 169 -11.56 14.92 -12.60
CA PRO A 169 -10.20 14.85 -13.10
C PRO A 169 -9.47 13.63 -12.52
N VAL A 170 -8.56 13.04 -13.31
CA VAL A 170 -7.64 12.02 -12.84
C VAL A 170 -6.77 12.61 -11.72
N PRO A 171 -6.59 11.94 -10.56
CA PRO A 171 -5.82 12.47 -9.44
C PRO A 171 -4.34 12.66 -9.78
N ALA A 172 -3.75 13.77 -9.32
CA ALA A 172 -2.32 14.05 -9.40
C ALA A 172 -1.65 14.01 -8.00
N PRO A 173 -0.37 13.61 -7.87
CA PRO A 173 0.51 13.02 -8.90
C PRO A 173 0.03 11.65 -9.38
N PRO A 174 0.42 11.16 -10.57
CA PRO A 174 -0.02 9.85 -11.04
C PRO A 174 0.52 8.69 -10.17
N PRO A 175 0.07 7.44 -10.39
CA PRO A 175 0.65 6.28 -9.73
C PRO A 175 2.14 6.13 -10.03
N PHE A 176 2.90 5.62 -9.05
CA PHE A 176 4.34 5.42 -9.19
C PHE A 176 4.73 4.01 -8.74
N SER A 177 5.42 3.29 -9.61
CA SER A 177 5.84 1.91 -9.42
C SER A 177 7.25 1.87 -8.87
N TYR A 178 7.57 0.84 -8.10
CA TYR A 178 8.95 0.58 -7.69
C TYR A 178 9.17 -0.91 -7.48
N MET A 179 10.41 -1.33 -7.66
CA MET A 179 10.83 -2.71 -7.46
C MET A 179 11.24 -2.92 -6.00
N ARG A 180 10.87 -4.08 -5.46
CA ARG A 180 11.42 -4.57 -4.20
C ARG A 180 11.66 -6.07 -4.26
N THR A 181 12.77 -6.54 -3.72
CA THR A 181 13.02 -7.97 -3.52
C THR A 181 12.15 -8.51 -2.38
N GLY A 182 11.45 -9.61 -2.62
CA GLY A 182 10.54 -10.25 -1.65
C GLY A 182 9.38 -11.00 -2.32
N PHE A 183 8.55 -11.68 -1.52
CA PHE A 183 7.35 -12.37 -1.99
C PHE A 183 6.12 -11.43 -1.96
N SER A 184 5.35 -11.51 -3.06
CA SER A 184 4.11 -10.78 -3.37
C SER A 184 4.24 -9.28 -3.76
N PRO A 185 3.57 -8.86 -4.85
CA PRO A 185 3.27 -7.44 -5.10
C PRO A 185 2.54 -6.81 -3.91
N ALA A 186 2.63 -5.49 -3.80
CA ALA A 186 1.88 -4.74 -2.80
C ALA A 186 1.60 -3.33 -3.32
N THR A 187 0.56 -2.70 -2.79
CA THR A 187 0.19 -1.34 -3.16
C THR A 187 0.01 -0.48 -1.92
N PHE A 188 0.46 0.77 -2.01
CA PHE A 188 0.30 1.74 -0.93
C PHE A 188 -0.59 2.87 -1.40
N ARG A 189 -1.73 2.96 -0.72
CA ARG A 189 -2.83 3.83 -1.09
C ARG A 189 -2.56 5.28 -0.73
N ARG A 190 -2.93 6.20 -1.62
CA ARG A 190 -2.88 7.63 -1.34
C ARG A 190 -3.72 7.93 -0.10
N ASN A 191 -3.25 8.87 0.73
CA ASN A 191 -3.97 9.32 1.92
C ASN A 191 -4.21 8.21 2.97
N ILE A 192 -3.40 7.14 2.94
CA ILE A 192 -3.46 6.08 3.94
C ILE A 192 -2.12 5.95 4.68
N PRO A 193 -2.15 5.79 6.02
CA PRO A 193 -0.95 5.59 6.81
C PRO A 193 -0.06 4.45 6.31
N LEU A 194 1.18 4.77 5.93
CA LEU A 194 2.21 3.79 5.63
C LEU A 194 2.80 3.28 6.95
N ARG A 195 2.38 2.10 7.44
CA ARG A 195 2.87 1.56 8.74
C ARG A 195 4.41 1.50 8.89
N ARG A 196 5.17 1.42 7.78
CA ARG A 196 6.64 1.47 7.75
C ARG A 196 7.23 2.89 7.91
N LEU A 197 6.42 3.92 7.74
CA LEU A 197 6.77 5.35 7.68
C LEU A 197 6.10 6.16 8.80
N GLY A 198 5.62 5.48 9.86
CA GLY A 198 4.75 6.09 10.86
C GLY A 198 3.34 6.31 10.31
N ARG A 199 2.44 6.95 11.06
CA ARG A 199 1.04 7.14 10.62
C ARG A 199 0.86 8.11 9.43
N GLN A 200 1.91 8.34 8.64
CA GLN A 200 1.98 9.35 7.57
C GLN A 200 1.27 8.90 6.31
N LEU A 201 0.57 9.85 5.69
CA LEU A 201 -0.23 9.64 4.50
C LEU A 201 0.65 9.54 3.26
N ASN A 202 0.47 8.48 2.46
CA ASN A 202 1.17 8.37 1.16
C ASN A 202 0.67 9.48 0.21
N PRO A 203 1.55 10.31 -0.38
CA PRO A 203 1.15 11.44 -1.19
C PRO A 203 0.58 11.05 -2.55
N PHE A 204 0.91 9.86 -3.09
CA PHE A 204 0.39 9.33 -4.36
C PHE A 204 0.34 7.80 -4.34
N PRO A 205 -0.45 7.14 -5.21
CA PRO A 205 -0.51 5.68 -5.27
C PRO A 205 0.86 5.07 -5.57
N LEU A 206 1.29 4.10 -4.78
CA LEU A 206 2.53 3.36 -5.01
C LEU A 206 2.25 1.92 -5.36
N ILE A 207 2.92 1.41 -6.40
CA ILE A 207 2.78 0.03 -6.87
C ILE A 207 4.13 -0.68 -6.70
N GLN A 208 4.20 -1.55 -5.69
CA GLN A 208 5.38 -2.38 -5.43
C GLN A 208 5.32 -3.65 -6.26
N LEU A 209 6.35 -3.85 -7.08
CA LEU A 209 6.48 -5.04 -7.94
C LEU A 209 7.70 -5.86 -7.55
N PRO A 210 7.58 -7.18 -7.38
CA PRO A 210 8.74 -8.02 -7.12
C PRO A 210 9.52 -8.25 -8.41
N TYR A 211 10.84 -8.34 -8.31
CA TYR A 211 11.74 -8.47 -9.47
C TYR A 211 11.35 -9.60 -10.43
N HIS A 212 10.98 -10.77 -9.91
CA HIS A 212 10.60 -11.94 -10.73
C HIS A 212 9.31 -11.74 -11.56
N ARG A 213 8.49 -10.72 -11.26
CA ARG A 213 7.33 -10.34 -12.08
C ARG A 213 7.71 -9.39 -13.20
N LEU A 214 8.66 -8.50 -12.96
CA LEU A 214 9.16 -7.57 -13.98
C LEU A 214 9.87 -8.29 -15.13
N ILE A 215 10.52 -9.43 -14.87
CA ILE A 215 11.15 -10.22 -15.94
C ILE A 215 10.14 -11.01 -16.80
N ASN A 216 8.88 -11.14 -16.35
CA ASN A 216 7.84 -11.97 -16.97
C ASN A 216 6.56 -11.14 -17.19
N PRO A 217 6.50 -10.30 -18.24
CA PRO A 217 5.41 -9.33 -18.44
C PRO A 217 4.03 -9.96 -18.59
N TRP A 218 3.93 -11.20 -19.06
CA TRP A 218 2.68 -11.98 -19.10
C TRP A 218 2.11 -12.33 -17.71
N THR A 219 2.84 -12.00 -16.64
CA THR A 219 2.40 -12.15 -15.23
C THR A 219 2.10 -10.81 -14.55
N LEU A 220 2.21 -9.70 -15.28
CA LEU A 220 1.97 -8.34 -14.77
C LEU A 220 0.50 -7.97 -14.65
N GLY A 221 -0.44 -8.92 -14.80
CA GLY A 221 -1.83 -8.72 -14.39
C GLY A 221 -1.96 -8.29 -12.92
N ALA A 222 -0.95 -8.60 -12.11
CA ALA A 222 -0.80 -8.05 -10.76
C ALA A 222 -0.80 -6.51 -10.70
N VAL A 223 -0.26 -5.80 -11.69
CA VAL A 223 -0.31 -4.33 -11.73
C VAL A 223 -1.76 -3.84 -11.73
N LEU A 224 -2.62 -4.47 -12.52
CA LEU A 224 -4.04 -4.12 -12.61
C LEU A 224 -4.76 -4.37 -11.28
N HIS A 225 -4.42 -5.47 -10.59
CA HIS A 225 -4.89 -5.78 -9.25
C HIS A 225 -4.45 -4.71 -8.22
N GLU A 226 -3.15 -4.40 -8.18
CA GLU A 226 -2.58 -3.42 -7.23
C GLU A 226 -3.11 -1.99 -7.47
N VAL A 227 -3.35 -1.60 -8.73
CA VAL A 227 -4.01 -0.34 -9.07
C VAL A 227 -5.45 -0.32 -8.57
N SER A 228 -6.16 -1.44 -8.71
CA SER A 228 -7.57 -1.54 -8.34
C SER A 228 -7.81 -1.33 -6.84
N HIS A 229 -6.88 -1.73 -5.98
CA HIS A 229 -6.94 -1.38 -4.55
C HIS A 229 -6.91 0.13 -4.30
N ASN A 230 -6.17 0.90 -5.11
CA ASN A 230 -6.17 2.36 -5.01
C ASN A 230 -7.47 2.94 -5.56
N LEU A 231 -7.91 2.46 -6.73
CA LEU A 231 -9.16 2.88 -7.35
C LEU A 231 -10.36 2.67 -6.42
N GLN A 232 -10.41 1.57 -5.67
CA GLN A 232 -11.49 1.32 -4.71
C GLN A 232 -11.68 2.49 -3.72
N ASN A 233 -10.58 3.09 -3.27
CA ASN A 233 -10.63 4.23 -2.37
C ASN A 233 -10.94 5.53 -3.12
N ASP A 234 -10.21 5.80 -4.21
CA ASP A 234 -10.27 7.06 -4.95
C ASP A 234 -11.64 7.27 -5.63
N LEU A 235 -12.33 6.16 -5.94
CA LEU A 235 -13.70 6.13 -6.46
C LEU A 235 -14.78 6.06 -5.35
N GLY A 236 -14.40 6.10 -4.07
CA GLY A 236 -15.35 6.12 -2.94
C GLY A 236 -16.06 4.79 -2.67
N LEU A 237 -15.54 3.67 -3.18
CA LEU A 237 -16.17 2.35 -3.12
C LEU A 237 -15.80 1.55 -1.86
N GLU A 238 -14.77 1.97 -1.11
CA GLU A 238 -14.26 1.28 0.09
C GLU A 238 -15.33 1.00 1.16
N ARG A 239 -16.38 1.83 1.23
CA ARG A 239 -17.51 1.67 2.17
C ARG A 239 -18.72 1.04 1.51
N ALA A 240 -19.02 1.42 0.26
CA ALA A 240 -20.22 1.00 -0.44
C ALA A 240 -20.20 -0.50 -0.77
N VAL A 241 -19.08 -0.98 -1.33
CA VAL A 241 -18.93 -2.38 -1.76
C VAL A 241 -19.16 -3.38 -0.61
N PRO A 242 -18.42 -3.33 0.53
CA PRO A 242 -18.64 -4.28 1.62
C PRO A 242 -20.05 -4.19 2.22
N ARG A 243 -20.64 -3.00 2.30
CA ARG A 243 -22.02 -2.82 2.80
C ARG A 243 -23.04 -3.46 1.87
N ASN A 244 -22.88 -3.30 0.56
CA ASN A 244 -23.79 -3.88 -0.42
C ASN A 244 -23.67 -5.41 -0.46
N ILE A 245 -22.44 -5.96 -0.36
CA ILE A 245 -22.22 -7.41 -0.21
C ILE A 245 -22.94 -7.93 1.04
N ALA A 246 -22.69 -7.31 2.20
CA ALA A 246 -23.32 -7.72 3.46
C ALA A 246 -24.86 -7.71 3.36
N ARG A 247 -25.43 -6.59 2.87
CA ARG A 247 -26.88 -6.43 2.72
C ARG A 247 -27.48 -7.52 1.85
N ARG A 248 -26.88 -7.78 0.68
CA ARG A 248 -27.42 -8.72 -0.28
C ARG A 248 -27.31 -10.18 0.18
N LEU A 249 -26.21 -10.56 0.83
CA LEU A 249 -26.06 -11.91 1.37
C LEU A 249 -26.98 -12.17 2.57
N LEU A 250 -27.20 -11.18 3.42
CA LEU A 250 -28.17 -11.28 4.51
C LEU A 250 -29.61 -11.38 3.99
N ALA A 251 -29.98 -10.54 3.00
CA ALA A 251 -31.29 -10.60 2.37
C ALA A 251 -31.54 -11.93 1.63
N GLY A 252 -30.49 -12.55 1.10
CA GLY A 252 -30.53 -13.88 0.46
C GLY A 252 -30.55 -15.05 1.45
N GLY A 253 -30.55 -14.81 2.77
CA GLY A 253 -30.66 -15.89 3.76
C GLY A 253 -29.38 -16.70 4.01
N TYR A 254 -28.22 -16.28 3.52
CA TYR A 254 -26.96 -17.04 3.67
C TYR A 254 -26.34 -17.00 5.10
N GLY A 255 -26.99 -16.31 6.03
CA GLY A 255 -26.57 -16.18 7.42
C GLY A 255 -25.43 -15.16 7.65
N SER A 256 -25.33 -14.69 8.88
CA SER A 256 -24.39 -13.63 9.28
C SER A 256 -22.92 -14.04 9.14
N HIS A 257 -22.60 -15.33 9.35
CA HIS A 257 -21.23 -15.84 9.26
C HIS A 257 -20.69 -15.77 7.82
N ILE A 258 -21.43 -16.29 6.83
CA ILE A 258 -21.04 -16.24 5.41
C ILE A 258 -20.99 -14.80 4.92
N ALA A 259 -21.99 -13.98 5.25
CA ALA A 259 -22.00 -12.57 4.91
C ALA A 259 -20.76 -11.83 5.46
N SER A 260 -20.38 -12.11 6.71
CA SER A 260 -19.18 -11.53 7.34
C SER A 260 -17.88 -11.94 6.67
N ILE A 261 -17.75 -13.20 6.23
CA ILE A 261 -16.56 -13.67 5.48
C ILE A 261 -16.42 -12.92 4.16
N TRP A 262 -17.45 -12.92 3.31
CA TRP A 262 -17.41 -12.25 2.01
C TRP A 262 -17.26 -10.73 2.13
N THR A 263 -17.88 -10.12 3.15
CA THR A 263 -17.71 -8.69 3.45
C THR A 263 -16.25 -8.38 3.81
N ARG A 264 -15.58 -9.23 4.59
CA ARG A 264 -14.15 -9.06 4.92
C ARG A 264 -13.25 -9.22 3.68
N TRP A 265 -13.64 -10.11 2.77
CA TRP A 265 -12.92 -10.39 1.53
C TRP A 265 -13.07 -9.34 0.42
N ASN A 266 -13.91 -8.32 0.64
CA ASN A 266 -14.28 -7.35 -0.39
C ASN A 266 -13.09 -6.70 -1.12
N ARG A 267 -11.99 -6.38 -0.42
CA ARG A 267 -10.87 -5.64 -1.03
C ARG A 267 -10.14 -6.44 -2.09
N GLU A 268 -9.90 -7.72 -1.82
CA GLU A 268 -9.23 -8.63 -2.73
C GLU A 268 -10.14 -9.02 -3.88
N ALA A 269 -11.41 -9.34 -3.57
CA ALA A 269 -12.41 -9.63 -4.59
C ALA A 269 -12.61 -8.42 -5.53
N PHE A 270 -12.71 -7.21 -4.99
CA PHE A 270 -12.80 -5.98 -5.79
C PHE A 270 -11.59 -5.82 -6.70
N ALA A 271 -10.37 -6.04 -6.19
CA ALA A 271 -9.15 -5.87 -6.96
C ALA A 271 -8.99 -6.91 -8.08
N ASP A 272 -9.38 -8.17 -7.85
CA ASP A 272 -9.42 -9.20 -8.90
C ASP A 272 -10.44 -8.86 -9.98
N LEU A 273 -11.66 -8.51 -9.57
CA LEU A 273 -12.75 -8.21 -10.49
C LEU A 273 -12.46 -6.96 -11.34
N SER A 274 -11.96 -5.90 -10.70
CA SER A 274 -11.54 -4.68 -11.39
C SER A 274 -10.34 -4.91 -12.30
N GLY A 275 -9.36 -5.69 -11.85
CA GLY A 275 -8.22 -6.07 -12.68
C GLY A 275 -8.67 -6.82 -13.95
N LEU A 276 -9.65 -7.72 -13.81
CA LEU A 276 -10.22 -8.44 -14.93
C LEU A 276 -11.01 -7.51 -15.87
N LEU A 277 -11.82 -6.59 -15.34
CA LEU A 277 -12.52 -5.56 -16.12
C LEU A 277 -11.56 -4.58 -16.83
N LEU A 278 -10.35 -4.40 -16.32
CA LEU A 278 -9.33 -3.53 -16.92
C LEU A 278 -8.50 -4.23 -18.00
N GLY A 279 -8.21 -5.52 -17.84
CA GLY A 279 -7.22 -6.24 -18.64
C GLY A 279 -7.74 -7.44 -19.44
N GLY A 280 -8.98 -7.87 -19.21
CA GLY A 280 -9.62 -8.95 -19.97
C GLY A 280 -9.14 -10.36 -19.61
N PRO A 281 -9.49 -11.37 -20.45
CA PRO A 281 -9.32 -12.80 -20.17
C PRO A 281 -7.93 -13.21 -19.65
N ALA A 282 -6.86 -12.62 -20.18
CA ALA A 282 -5.48 -12.90 -19.79
C ALA A 282 -5.19 -12.69 -18.30
N VAL A 283 -5.96 -11.84 -17.62
CA VAL A 283 -5.81 -11.56 -16.18
C VAL A 283 -6.16 -12.79 -15.34
N VAL A 284 -7.08 -13.65 -15.79
CA VAL A 284 -7.40 -14.90 -15.07
C VAL A 284 -6.18 -15.84 -15.05
N GLY A 285 -5.51 -16.01 -16.18
CA GLY A 285 -4.25 -16.76 -16.25
C GLY A 285 -3.17 -16.16 -15.36
N SER A 286 -3.00 -14.83 -15.39
CA SER A 286 -2.05 -14.14 -14.52
C SER A 286 -2.36 -14.31 -13.03
N LEU A 287 -3.64 -14.34 -12.64
CA LEU A 287 -4.08 -14.64 -11.28
C LEU A 287 -3.69 -16.06 -10.91
N MET A 288 -4.00 -17.05 -11.77
CA MET A 288 -3.71 -18.47 -11.53
C MET A 288 -2.21 -18.73 -11.34
N ASP A 289 -1.31 -17.99 -11.98
CA ASP A 289 0.13 -18.08 -11.72
C ASP A 289 0.52 -17.66 -10.28
N VAL A 290 -0.26 -16.75 -9.67
CA VAL A 290 -0.07 -16.28 -8.29
C VAL A 290 -0.66 -17.27 -7.30
N ILE A 291 -1.90 -17.70 -7.53
CA ILE A 291 -2.68 -18.49 -6.57
C ILE A 291 -2.47 -20.00 -6.71
N GLY A 292 -2.02 -20.47 -7.88
CA GLY A 292 -1.73 -21.87 -8.17
C GLY A 292 -0.52 -22.36 -7.37
N ARG A 293 -0.80 -23.09 -6.29
CA ARG A 293 0.17 -23.58 -5.31
C ARG A 293 -0.20 -24.99 -4.85
N GLY A 294 0.55 -25.58 -3.91
CA GLY A 294 0.23 -26.90 -3.38
C GLY A 294 -1.20 -26.97 -2.79
N PRO A 295 -1.92 -28.10 -2.92
CA PRO A 295 -3.33 -28.21 -2.55
C PRO A 295 -3.66 -27.68 -1.15
N ALA A 296 -2.85 -28.05 -0.15
CA ALA A 296 -3.03 -27.60 1.23
C ALA A 296 -3.00 -26.07 1.40
N MET A 297 -2.18 -25.35 0.60
CA MET A 297 -2.15 -23.88 0.66
C MET A 297 -3.30 -23.25 -0.11
N VAL A 298 -3.75 -23.89 -1.19
CA VAL A 298 -4.85 -23.40 -2.02
C VAL A 298 -6.19 -23.50 -1.31
N THR A 299 -6.35 -24.52 -0.46
CA THR A 299 -7.54 -24.80 0.34
C THR A 299 -7.40 -24.34 1.80
N ALA A 300 -6.32 -23.63 2.14
CA ALA A 300 -6.13 -23.05 3.45
C ALA A 300 -7.06 -21.84 3.66
N PHE A 301 -7.97 -21.95 4.61
CA PHE A 301 -8.80 -20.89 5.15
C PHE A 301 -8.22 -20.38 6.47
N ARG A 302 -8.16 -19.06 6.60
CA ARG A 302 -7.77 -18.37 7.83
C ARG A 302 -8.84 -17.36 8.18
N GLU A 303 -9.53 -17.61 9.28
CA GLU A 303 -10.57 -16.71 9.76
C GLU A 303 -9.99 -15.33 10.12
N GLY A 304 -10.76 -14.27 9.85
CA GLY A 304 -10.33 -12.89 10.13
C GLY A 304 -9.43 -12.27 9.08
N THR A 305 -8.93 -13.04 8.09
CA THR A 305 -8.10 -12.48 7.03
C THR A 305 -8.94 -11.84 5.91
N PRO A 306 -8.42 -10.79 5.25
CA PRO A 306 -9.14 -10.12 4.17
C PRO A 306 -9.04 -10.86 2.82
N HIS A 307 -8.45 -12.06 2.77
CA HIS A 307 -8.19 -12.78 1.53
C HIS A 307 -9.15 -13.96 1.35
N PRO A 308 -9.90 -14.03 0.23
CA PRO A 308 -10.51 -15.28 -0.22
C PRO A 308 -9.47 -16.40 -0.25
N THR A 309 -9.92 -17.64 -0.01
CA THR A 309 -9.03 -18.78 -0.27
C THR A 309 -8.62 -18.77 -1.73
N PRO A 310 -7.35 -19.12 -2.05
CA PRO A 310 -6.91 -19.25 -3.44
C PRO A 310 -7.89 -20.07 -4.29
N TYR A 311 -8.43 -21.16 -3.73
CA TYR A 311 -9.43 -21.99 -4.40
C TYR A 311 -10.67 -21.19 -4.86
N LEU A 312 -11.33 -20.45 -3.96
CA LEU A 312 -12.54 -19.69 -4.30
C LEU A 312 -12.25 -18.44 -5.13
N ARG A 313 -11.06 -17.84 -4.97
CA ARG A 313 -10.63 -16.65 -5.69
C ARG A 313 -10.62 -16.87 -7.22
N ALA A 314 -10.22 -18.05 -7.68
CA ALA A 314 -10.29 -18.41 -9.10
C ALA A 314 -11.74 -18.37 -9.62
N PHE A 315 -12.67 -18.99 -8.90
CA PHE A 315 -14.08 -19.05 -9.31
C PHE A 315 -14.76 -17.67 -9.32
N VAL A 316 -14.34 -16.73 -8.45
CA VAL A 316 -14.81 -15.33 -8.51
C VAL A 316 -14.45 -14.69 -9.85
N SER A 317 -13.20 -14.87 -10.31
CA SER A 317 -12.74 -14.30 -11.58
C SER A 317 -13.35 -15.01 -12.78
N ILE A 318 -13.51 -16.33 -12.73
CA ILE A 318 -14.15 -17.14 -13.77
C ILE A 318 -15.62 -16.74 -13.96
N GLU A 319 -16.34 -16.48 -12.86
CA GLU A 319 -17.72 -16.00 -12.90
C GLU A 319 -17.83 -14.68 -13.66
N LEU A 320 -16.98 -13.70 -13.34
CA LEU A 320 -16.96 -12.42 -14.03
C LEU A 320 -16.56 -12.59 -15.50
N LEU A 321 -15.53 -13.39 -15.80
CA LEU A 321 -15.09 -13.65 -17.17
C LEU A 321 -16.24 -14.13 -18.07
N ARG A 322 -17.07 -15.04 -17.54
CA ARG A 322 -18.26 -15.52 -18.25
C ARG A 322 -19.26 -14.39 -18.52
N ARG A 323 -19.51 -13.53 -17.54
CA ARG A 323 -20.44 -12.38 -17.65
C ARG A 323 -19.93 -11.26 -18.55
N MET A 324 -18.61 -11.17 -18.76
CA MET A 324 -17.99 -10.24 -19.69
C MET A 324 -18.13 -10.66 -21.17
N GLY A 325 -18.75 -11.82 -21.44
CA GLY A 325 -18.94 -12.33 -22.80
C GLY A 325 -17.87 -13.32 -23.26
N PHE A 326 -17.12 -13.93 -22.34
CA PHE A 326 -16.09 -14.95 -22.64
C PHE A 326 -16.45 -16.33 -22.04
N PRO A 327 -17.58 -16.94 -22.43
CA PRO A 327 -18.05 -18.18 -21.82
C PRO A 327 -17.18 -19.39 -22.15
N ASN A 328 -16.48 -19.39 -23.29
CA ASN A 328 -15.58 -20.48 -23.68
C ASN A 328 -14.32 -20.48 -22.81
N GLU A 329 -13.70 -19.31 -22.66
CA GLU A 329 -12.51 -19.09 -21.84
C GLU A 329 -12.80 -19.36 -20.36
N ALA A 330 -13.96 -18.90 -19.87
CA ALA A 330 -14.41 -19.19 -18.51
C ALA A 330 -14.54 -20.70 -18.26
N ARG A 331 -15.14 -21.46 -19.20
CA ARG A 331 -15.22 -22.92 -19.09
C ARG A 331 -13.85 -23.59 -19.10
N ALA A 332 -12.93 -23.13 -19.95
CA ALA A 332 -11.58 -23.68 -20.03
C ALA A 332 -10.81 -23.48 -18.72
N TYR A 333 -10.87 -22.28 -18.13
CA TYR A 333 -10.24 -22.02 -16.83
C TYR A 333 -10.90 -22.79 -15.68
N GLU A 334 -12.23 -22.96 -15.69
CA GLU A 334 -12.92 -23.79 -14.71
C GLU A 334 -12.46 -25.25 -14.77
N GLN A 335 -12.42 -25.84 -15.97
CA GLN A 335 -11.96 -27.21 -16.18
C GLN A 335 -10.51 -27.39 -15.73
N LEU A 336 -9.63 -26.46 -16.10
CA LEU A 336 -8.24 -26.46 -15.66
C LEU A 336 -8.14 -26.42 -14.13
N TRP A 337 -8.83 -25.48 -13.48
CA TRP A 337 -8.73 -25.28 -12.04
C TRP A 337 -9.25 -26.49 -11.25
N ARG A 338 -10.37 -27.08 -11.69
CA ARG A 338 -10.92 -28.32 -11.10
C ARG A 338 -10.00 -29.52 -11.31
N SER A 339 -9.29 -29.59 -12.44
CA SER A 339 -8.32 -30.65 -12.70
C SER A 339 -7.09 -30.55 -11.78
N LEU A 340 -6.65 -29.33 -11.47
CA LEU A 340 -5.53 -29.08 -10.55
C LEU A 340 -5.91 -29.30 -9.08
N TYR A 341 -7.17 -29.01 -8.72
CA TYR A 341 -7.67 -29.08 -7.35
C TYR A 341 -9.02 -29.82 -7.29
N PRO A 342 -9.04 -31.15 -7.52
CA PRO A 342 -10.28 -31.92 -7.61
C PRO A 342 -11.02 -32.05 -6.27
N ASP A 343 -10.30 -31.99 -5.15
CA ASP A 343 -10.86 -32.12 -3.81
C ASP A 343 -10.55 -30.89 -2.93
N PRO A 344 -11.48 -29.92 -2.79
CA PRO A 344 -11.31 -28.80 -1.88
C PRO A 344 -11.38 -29.19 -0.39
N GLY A 345 -11.82 -30.42 -0.08
CA GLY A 345 -11.93 -30.97 1.27
C GLY A 345 -10.59 -31.32 1.94
N VAL A 346 -9.50 -31.38 1.16
CA VAL A 346 -8.13 -31.57 1.69
C VAL A 346 -7.71 -30.44 2.65
N GLY A 347 -8.28 -29.24 2.49
CA GLY A 347 -7.99 -28.10 3.35
C GLY A 347 -8.94 -27.96 4.53
N ASN A 348 -9.09 -26.72 4.98
CA ASN A 348 -9.95 -26.36 6.11
C ASN A 348 -10.98 -25.29 5.73
N ILE A 349 -11.37 -25.19 4.45
CA ILE A 349 -12.45 -24.31 4.02
C ILE A 349 -13.75 -24.73 4.74
N PRO A 350 -14.46 -23.82 5.44
CA PRO A 350 -15.67 -24.17 6.16
C PRO A 350 -16.71 -24.85 5.24
N PRO A 351 -17.30 -26.00 5.62
CA PRO A 351 -18.29 -26.69 4.80
C PRO A 351 -19.48 -25.81 4.38
N PRO A 352 -20.03 -24.91 5.22
CA PRO A 352 -21.08 -23.97 4.78
C PRO A 352 -20.62 -23.05 3.64
N LEU A 353 -19.35 -22.64 3.63
CA LEU A 353 -18.78 -21.81 2.58
C LEU A 353 -18.60 -22.62 1.27
N LEU A 354 -18.15 -23.88 1.38
CA LEU A 354 -18.05 -24.79 0.23
C LEU A 354 -19.41 -25.20 -0.36
N ARG A 355 -20.47 -25.23 0.44
CA ARG A 355 -21.82 -25.51 -0.07
C ARG A 355 -22.46 -24.30 -0.77
N THR A 356 -22.22 -23.10 -0.26
CA THR A 356 -22.92 -21.89 -0.72
C THR A 356 -22.20 -21.11 -1.82
N TRP A 357 -20.90 -21.33 -2.04
CA TRP A 357 -20.14 -20.56 -3.04
C TRP A 357 -20.71 -20.58 -4.47
N PRO A 358 -21.30 -21.66 -5.00
CA PRO A 358 -21.81 -21.66 -6.38
C PRO A 358 -22.93 -20.63 -6.59
N GLU A 359 -23.68 -20.32 -5.54
CA GLU A 359 -24.74 -19.29 -5.57
C GLU A 359 -24.22 -17.93 -5.11
N VAL A 360 -23.38 -17.91 -4.07
CA VAL A 360 -22.87 -16.67 -3.47
C VAL A 360 -21.90 -15.94 -4.38
N ILE A 361 -21.04 -16.64 -5.13
CA ILE A 361 -20.09 -16.00 -6.06
C ILE A 361 -20.82 -15.18 -7.13
N PRO A 362 -21.81 -15.72 -7.88
CA PRO A 362 -22.63 -14.94 -8.80
C PRO A 362 -23.24 -13.70 -8.14
N LEU A 363 -23.74 -13.80 -6.90
CA LEU A 363 -24.32 -12.66 -6.19
C LEU A 363 -23.27 -11.59 -5.84
N VAL A 364 -22.07 -12.01 -5.40
CA VAL A 364 -20.97 -11.09 -5.08
C VAL A 364 -20.45 -10.39 -6.33
N VAL A 365 -20.22 -11.14 -7.41
CA VAL A 365 -19.79 -10.57 -8.70
C VAL A 365 -20.81 -9.57 -9.23
N ASP A 366 -22.10 -9.93 -9.17
CA ASP A 366 -23.19 -9.02 -9.54
C ASP A 366 -23.16 -7.74 -8.71
N THR A 367 -23.06 -7.87 -7.39
CA THR A 367 -23.01 -6.74 -6.46
C THR A 367 -21.85 -5.80 -6.75
N VAL A 368 -20.66 -6.34 -6.98
CA VAL A 368 -19.45 -5.55 -7.18
C VAL A 368 -19.42 -4.93 -8.58
N CYS A 369 -19.77 -5.70 -9.61
CA CYS A 369 -19.47 -5.34 -10.99
C CYS A 369 -20.67 -4.73 -11.74
N PHE A 370 -21.89 -5.14 -11.41
CA PHE A 370 -23.07 -4.90 -12.24
C PHE A 370 -24.17 -4.08 -11.54
N GLN A 371 -24.02 -3.79 -10.24
CA GLN A 371 -24.90 -2.85 -9.55
C GLN A 371 -24.39 -1.41 -9.66
N PRO A 372 -25.28 -0.40 -9.74
CA PRO A 372 -24.88 0.99 -9.84
C PRO A 372 -24.34 1.53 -8.50
N TYR A 373 -23.41 2.48 -8.59
CA TYR A 373 -22.86 3.19 -7.43
C TYR A 373 -22.95 4.70 -7.61
N VAL A 374 -23.49 5.40 -6.61
CA VAL A 374 -23.59 6.88 -6.61
C VAL A 374 -22.22 7.54 -6.83
N SER A 375 -21.16 7.02 -6.21
CA SER A 375 -19.81 7.58 -6.36
C SER A 375 -19.20 7.40 -7.76
N LEU A 376 -19.82 6.57 -8.61
CA LEU A 376 -19.49 6.36 -10.01
C LEU A 376 -20.42 7.14 -10.96
N GLY A 377 -21.30 7.99 -10.44
CA GLY A 377 -22.33 8.68 -11.24
C GLY A 377 -23.45 7.74 -11.68
N ASP A 378 -23.91 6.90 -10.76
CA ASP A 378 -24.97 5.91 -10.95
C ASP A 378 -24.71 4.85 -12.04
N ARG A 379 -23.44 4.71 -12.43
CA ARG A 379 -22.95 3.62 -13.29
C ARG A 379 -22.49 2.43 -12.44
N SER A 380 -22.53 1.25 -13.03
CA SER A 380 -21.89 0.04 -12.49
C SER A 380 -20.38 0.05 -12.77
N LEU A 381 -19.63 -0.79 -12.04
CA LEU A 381 -18.19 -0.89 -12.25
C LEU A 381 -17.84 -1.42 -13.64
N ALA A 382 -18.61 -2.37 -14.19
CA ALA A 382 -18.40 -2.92 -15.53
C ALA A 382 -18.70 -1.92 -16.65
N GLU A 383 -19.52 -0.91 -16.37
CA GLU A 383 -19.76 0.22 -17.27
C GLU A 383 -18.65 1.26 -17.24
N VAL A 384 -18.01 1.44 -16.07
CA VAL A 384 -16.88 2.36 -15.87
C VAL A 384 -15.57 1.75 -16.38
N LEU A 385 -15.32 0.47 -16.08
CA LEU A 385 -14.14 -0.29 -16.47
C LEU A 385 -14.55 -1.28 -17.57
N ARG A 386 -14.60 -0.81 -18.81
CA ARG A 386 -15.15 -1.62 -19.90
C ARG A 386 -14.05 -2.46 -20.57
N PHE A 387 -14.29 -3.77 -20.65
CA PHE A 387 -13.54 -4.69 -21.51
C PHE A 387 -14.50 -5.70 -22.13
N ALA A 388 -14.59 -5.71 -23.46
CA ALA A 388 -15.49 -6.57 -24.22
C ALA A 388 -14.72 -7.34 -25.32
N PRO A 389 -15.38 -8.21 -26.11
CA PRO A 389 -14.72 -8.98 -27.15
C PRO A 389 -13.96 -8.15 -28.20
N LYS A 390 -14.39 -6.89 -28.44
CA LYS A 390 -13.68 -5.96 -29.32
C LYS A 390 -12.29 -5.60 -28.78
N GLU A 391 -12.19 -5.30 -27.49
CA GLU A 391 -10.90 -5.01 -26.84
C GLU A 391 -10.01 -6.26 -26.82
N GLN A 392 -10.59 -7.46 -26.67
CA GLN A 392 -9.85 -8.71 -26.80
C GLN A 392 -9.26 -8.90 -28.21
N GLN A 393 -9.99 -8.55 -29.27
CA GLN A 393 -9.44 -8.60 -30.63
C GLN A 393 -8.21 -7.67 -30.77
N MET A 394 -8.27 -6.46 -30.20
CA MET A 394 -7.13 -5.53 -30.19
C MET A 394 -5.92 -6.14 -29.47
N VAL A 395 -6.15 -6.81 -28.34
CA VAL A 395 -5.11 -7.54 -27.59
C VAL A 395 -4.45 -8.62 -28.44
N GLU A 396 -5.24 -9.39 -29.19
CA GLU A 396 -4.73 -10.48 -30.03
C GLU A 396 -3.95 -9.99 -31.25
N GLU A 397 -4.41 -8.91 -31.89
CA GLU A 397 -3.69 -8.26 -32.97
C GLU A 397 -2.35 -7.69 -32.49
N ALA A 398 -2.35 -7.01 -31.32
CA ALA A 398 -1.14 -6.52 -30.69
C ALA A 398 -0.18 -7.66 -30.32
N ALA A 399 -0.69 -8.80 -29.85
CA ALA A 399 0.13 -9.99 -29.56
C ALA A 399 0.84 -10.51 -30.82
N GLY A 400 0.14 -10.56 -31.95
CA GLY A 400 0.72 -10.96 -33.24
C GLY A 400 1.82 -10.02 -33.72
N ARG A 401 1.66 -8.71 -33.52
CA ARG A 401 2.69 -7.69 -33.86
C ARG A 401 3.88 -7.75 -32.92
N LEU A 402 3.62 -7.92 -31.63
CA LEU A 402 4.65 -8.05 -30.59
C LEU A 402 5.51 -9.31 -30.82
N GLY A 403 4.90 -10.43 -31.20
CA GLY A 403 5.61 -11.65 -31.60
C GLY A 403 6.51 -11.46 -32.84
N LYS A 404 6.11 -10.60 -33.77
CA LYS A 404 6.94 -10.24 -34.94
C LYS A 404 8.03 -9.22 -34.65
N GLY A 405 8.11 -8.71 -33.41
CA GLY A 405 9.03 -7.62 -33.05
C GLY A 405 8.70 -6.29 -33.72
N THR A 406 7.42 -6.03 -33.95
CA THR A 406 6.93 -4.79 -34.56
C THR A 406 6.09 -3.99 -33.57
N ASP A 407 5.87 -2.71 -33.86
CA ASP A 407 5.00 -1.84 -33.05
C ASP A 407 3.61 -2.49 -32.86
N PRO A 408 3.15 -2.73 -31.62
CA PRO A 408 1.85 -3.33 -31.35
C PRO A 408 0.66 -2.44 -31.77
N GLY A 409 0.91 -1.20 -32.18
CA GLY A 409 -0.08 -0.25 -32.67
C GLY A 409 -0.67 0.63 -31.58
N VAL A 410 -1.70 1.40 -31.95
CA VAL A 410 -2.44 2.28 -31.04
C VAL A 410 -3.39 1.43 -30.20
N ILE A 411 -2.88 0.94 -29.08
CA ILE A 411 -3.60 0.13 -28.10
C ILE A 411 -3.41 0.73 -26.70
N PRO A 412 -4.41 0.71 -25.79
CA PRO A 412 -4.20 1.14 -24.41
C PRO A 412 -3.02 0.42 -23.72
N ALA A 413 -2.27 1.14 -22.88
CA ALA A 413 -1.05 0.58 -22.27
C ALA A 413 -1.36 -0.67 -21.42
N ARG A 414 -2.50 -0.68 -20.71
CA ARG A 414 -2.93 -1.81 -19.88
C ARG A 414 -3.15 -3.11 -20.66
N PHE A 415 -3.48 -3.02 -21.96
CA PHE A 415 -3.74 -4.19 -22.81
C PHE A 415 -2.45 -4.88 -23.28
N LEU A 416 -1.28 -4.22 -23.18
CA LEU A 416 -0.01 -4.85 -23.53
C LEU A 416 0.32 -6.05 -22.61
N ILE A 417 -0.22 -6.08 -21.37
CA ILE A 417 -0.11 -7.25 -20.48
C ILE A 417 -0.80 -8.46 -21.13
N GLY A 418 -2.04 -8.26 -21.60
CA GLY A 418 -2.80 -9.28 -22.31
C GLY A 418 -2.10 -9.69 -23.61
N ALA A 419 -1.57 -8.73 -24.36
CA ALA A 419 -0.86 -9.00 -25.61
C ALA A 419 0.40 -9.86 -25.37
N ALA A 420 1.18 -9.54 -24.33
CA ALA A 420 2.33 -10.34 -23.92
C ALA A 420 1.93 -11.76 -23.48
N ARG A 421 0.82 -11.91 -22.73
CA ARG A 421 0.28 -13.22 -22.34
C ARG A 421 -0.11 -14.06 -23.55
N VAL A 422 -0.90 -13.49 -24.46
CA VAL A 422 -1.36 -14.19 -25.67
C VAL A 422 -0.16 -14.57 -26.54
N ALA A 423 0.82 -13.67 -26.70
CA ALA A 423 2.04 -13.97 -27.46
C ALA A 423 2.85 -15.13 -26.84
N PHE A 424 2.94 -15.17 -25.51
CA PHE A 424 3.63 -16.23 -24.78
C PHE A 424 2.89 -17.57 -24.90
N GLU A 425 1.58 -17.59 -24.62
CA GLU A 425 0.76 -18.82 -24.64
C GLU A 425 0.68 -19.43 -26.05
N ARG A 426 0.57 -18.58 -27.08
CA ARG A 426 0.55 -19.00 -28.50
C ARG A 426 1.96 -19.20 -29.08
N ARG A 427 3.02 -19.01 -28.28
CA ARG A 427 4.43 -19.16 -28.69
C ARG A 427 4.80 -18.35 -29.94
N LEU A 428 4.31 -17.12 -30.02
CA LEU A 428 4.52 -16.26 -31.19
C LEU A 428 5.96 -15.74 -31.28
N ALA A 429 6.68 -15.70 -30.16
CA ALA A 429 8.10 -15.36 -30.07
C ALA A 429 8.73 -15.93 -28.78
N PRO A 430 10.08 -15.98 -28.69
CA PRO A 430 10.76 -16.29 -27.44
C PRO A 430 10.40 -15.30 -26.31
N PRO A 431 10.38 -15.75 -25.05
CA PRO A 431 10.10 -14.90 -23.88
C PRO A 431 10.92 -13.60 -23.84
N GLU A 432 12.19 -13.65 -24.21
CA GLU A 432 13.11 -12.51 -24.19
C GLU A 432 12.69 -11.44 -25.21
N VAL A 433 12.23 -11.87 -26.39
CA VAL A 433 11.73 -11.00 -27.45
C VAL A 433 10.44 -10.32 -27.00
N ILE A 434 9.51 -11.10 -26.43
CA ILE A 434 8.24 -10.57 -25.89
C ILE A 434 8.52 -9.49 -24.85
N THR A 435 9.42 -9.77 -23.90
CA THR A 435 9.78 -8.84 -22.83
C THR A 435 10.46 -7.58 -23.35
N HIS A 436 11.37 -7.71 -24.32
CA HIS A 436 12.03 -6.57 -24.94
C HIS A 436 11.02 -5.61 -25.58
N TYR A 437 10.16 -6.12 -26.48
CA TYR A 437 9.21 -5.27 -27.21
C TYR A 437 8.09 -4.73 -26.33
N PHE A 438 7.66 -5.49 -25.31
CA PHE A 438 6.70 -5.01 -24.30
C PHE A 438 7.20 -3.73 -23.60
N TYR A 439 8.43 -3.75 -23.07
CA TYR A 439 8.98 -2.61 -22.36
C TYR A 439 9.44 -1.49 -23.29
N HIS A 440 9.98 -1.82 -24.46
CA HIS A 440 10.36 -0.84 -25.47
C HIS A 440 9.15 0.01 -25.89
N GLU A 441 8.02 -0.61 -26.21
CA GLU A 441 6.81 0.13 -26.58
C GLU A 441 6.28 0.97 -25.42
N LEU A 442 6.22 0.39 -24.23
CA LEU A 442 5.76 1.11 -23.05
C LEU A 442 6.65 2.31 -22.72
N ALA A 443 7.93 2.31 -23.07
CA ALA A 443 8.84 3.42 -22.84
C ALA A 443 8.81 4.50 -23.94
N ARG A 444 8.42 4.14 -25.16
CA ARG A 444 8.34 5.06 -26.30
C ARG A 444 7.17 6.04 -26.23
N ARG A 445 6.06 5.63 -25.60
CA ARG A 445 4.79 6.36 -25.52
C ARG A 445 4.84 7.74 -24.87
#